data_AF-A0A7S4CMK5-F1
#
_entry.id   AF-A0A7S4CMK5-F1
#
_cell.length_a   1.000
_cell.length_b   1.000
_cell.length_c   1.000
_cell.angle_alpha   90.00
_cell.angle_beta   90.00
_cell.angle_gamma   90.00
#
_symmetry.space_group_name_H-M   'P 1'
#
loop_
_entity.id
_entity.type
_entity.pdbx_description
1 polymer ?
#
loop_
_entity_poly.entity_id
_entity_poly.type
_entity_poly.pdbx_seq_one_letter_code
_entity_poly.pdbx_strand_id
1 'polypeptide(L)'
;CVRAVPLQRLQIPWSKRIPEFGPVIDGRIVADYPLVLFQQGRFNKVPTIVGSSRCENCWDTNTAWGCPHAVSDADYDVRMALIFGTAAPLVKAWYEPYRRAAGAYFAMARAQSDFSYNCPQHSTANALA
;
A
#
# COMPACT_ATOMS: atom_id res chain seq x y z
N CYS A 1 6.78 30.83 -14.80
CA CYS A 1 7.31 29.63 -15.46
C CYS A 1 6.37 28.41 -15.38
N VAL A 2 5.96 27.85 -14.24
CA VAL A 2 4.89 26.79 -14.25
C VAL A 2 3.46 27.37 -14.24
N ARG A 3 3.25 28.51 -13.57
CA ARG A 3 1.95 29.21 -13.48
C ARG A 3 1.39 29.74 -14.82
N ALA A 4 2.23 29.79 -15.87
CA ALA A 4 1.83 30.23 -17.20
C ALA A 4 1.46 29.06 -18.13
N VAL A 5 1.63 27.82 -17.66
CA VAL A 5 1.32 26.62 -18.43
C VAL A 5 -0.19 26.37 -18.36
N PRO A 6 -0.90 26.21 -19.50
CA PRO A 6 -2.31 25.84 -19.51
C PRO A 6 -2.55 24.52 -18.76
N LEU A 7 -3.64 24.44 -17.99
CA LEU A 7 -3.96 23.27 -17.16
C LEU A 7 -3.92 21.95 -17.94
N GLN A 8 -4.37 21.96 -19.19
CA GLN A 8 -4.40 20.78 -20.07
C GLN A 8 -3.00 20.20 -20.33
N ARG A 9 -1.94 21.04 -20.24
CA ARG A 9 -0.55 20.60 -20.35
C ARG A 9 0.06 20.15 -19.02
N LEU A 10 -0.64 20.38 -17.91
CA LEU A 10 -0.29 19.90 -16.57
C LEU A 10 -1.04 18.61 -16.20
N GLN A 11 -1.99 18.17 -17.02
CA GLN A 11 -2.71 16.92 -16.82
C GLN A 11 -1.79 15.74 -17.11
N ILE A 12 -1.53 14.96 -16.08
CA ILE A 12 -0.79 13.71 -16.18
C ILE A 12 -1.84 12.61 -16.45
N PRO A 13 -1.64 11.75 -17.45
CA PRO A 13 -2.58 10.66 -17.71
C PRO A 13 -2.77 9.82 -16.46
N TRP A 14 -4.03 9.55 -16.09
CA TRP A 14 -4.40 8.67 -14.98
C TRP A 14 -3.78 7.26 -15.08
N SER A 15 -3.25 6.89 -16.24
CA SER A 15 -2.50 5.64 -16.47
C SER A 15 -1.12 5.62 -15.81
N LYS A 16 -0.57 6.75 -15.36
CA LYS A 16 0.63 6.80 -14.50
C LYS A 16 0.20 6.73 -13.04
N ARG A 17 -0.02 5.50 -12.56
CA ARG A 17 -0.73 5.15 -11.32
C ARG A 17 0.07 5.29 -10.00
N ILE A 18 1.17 6.02 -10.01
CA ILE A 18 1.76 6.50 -8.77
C ILE A 18 0.99 7.78 -8.43
N PRO A 19 0.51 8.01 -7.20
CA PRO A 19 0.06 9.35 -6.84
C PRO A 19 1.27 10.28 -6.90
N GLU A 20 1.51 10.88 -8.08
CA GLU A 20 2.60 11.83 -8.31
C GLU A 20 2.43 13.07 -7.41
N PHE A 21 1.22 13.25 -6.86
CA PHE A 21 0.88 14.24 -5.85
C PHE A 21 0.26 13.53 -4.64
N GLY A 22 0.87 13.72 -3.48
CA GLY A 22 0.39 13.22 -2.19
C GLY A 22 0.94 14.05 -1.04
N PRO A 23 0.55 13.73 0.22
CA PRO A 23 1.13 14.37 1.40
C PRO A 23 2.65 14.19 1.39
N VAL A 24 3.36 15.27 1.70
CA VAL A 24 4.83 15.28 1.85
C VAL A 24 5.19 15.82 3.23
N ILE A 25 6.31 15.37 3.78
CA ILE A 25 6.90 15.95 4.99
C ILE A 25 7.51 17.30 4.58
N ASP A 26 6.75 18.36 4.74
CA ASP A 26 7.14 19.73 4.37
C ASP A 26 7.71 20.53 5.55
N GLY A 27 7.71 19.95 6.76
CA GLY A 27 8.15 20.61 7.98
C GLY A 27 7.21 21.69 8.50
N ARG A 28 6.08 21.93 7.83
CA ARG A 28 5.13 23.02 8.13
C ARG A 28 3.74 22.50 8.45
N ILE A 29 3.13 21.78 7.51
CA ILE A 29 1.83 21.13 7.68
C ILE A 29 2.05 19.72 8.23
N VAL A 30 2.98 18.97 7.63
CA VAL A 30 3.38 17.64 8.09
C VAL A 30 4.82 17.74 8.55
N ALA A 31 5.00 17.86 9.87
CA ALA A 31 6.28 18.13 10.49
C ALA A 31 7.24 16.94 10.46
N ASP A 32 6.72 15.71 10.43
CA ASP A 32 7.48 14.46 10.45
C ASP A 32 6.62 13.31 9.88
N TYR A 33 7.17 12.10 9.82
CA TYR A 33 6.46 10.91 9.41
C TYR A 33 5.22 10.68 10.28
N PRO A 34 4.01 10.51 9.71
CA PRO A 34 2.78 10.46 10.48
C PRO A 34 2.76 9.40 11.59
N LEU A 35 3.29 8.20 11.32
CA LEU A 35 3.33 7.13 12.33
C LEU A 35 4.16 7.54 13.56
N VAL A 36 5.26 8.28 13.36
CA VAL A 36 6.10 8.79 14.46
C VAL A 36 5.30 9.79 15.29
N LEU A 37 4.56 10.70 14.64
CA LEU A 37 3.71 11.67 15.34
C LEU A 37 2.60 10.98 16.15
N PHE A 38 1.97 9.94 15.60
CA PHE A 38 1.00 9.14 16.34
C PHE A 38 1.63 8.45 17.56
N GLN A 39 2.76 7.76 17.38
CA GLN A 39 3.47 7.07 18.47
C GLN A 39 3.94 8.02 19.58
N GLN A 40 4.24 9.28 19.25
CA GLN A 40 4.61 10.32 20.21
C GLN A 40 3.40 11.01 20.88
N GLY A 41 2.17 10.65 20.52
CA GLY A 41 0.98 11.33 21.02
C GLY A 41 0.78 12.74 20.47
N ARG A 42 1.48 13.11 19.38
CA ARG A 42 1.46 14.44 18.76
C ARG A 42 0.34 14.58 17.73
N PHE A 43 -0.90 14.37 18.19
CA PHE A 43 -2.10 14.47 17.38
C PHE A 43 -3.29 14.95 18.23
N ASN A 44 -4.37 15.38 17.58
CA ASN A 44 -5.59 15.76 18.27
C ASN A 44 -6.32 14.51 18.79
N LYS A 45 -6.55 14.45 20.11
CA LYS A 45 -7.24 13.31 20.73
C LYS A 45 -8.75 13.43 20.56
N VAL A 46 -9.29 12.65 19.63
CA VAL A 46 -10.73 12.55 19.36
C VAL A 46 -11.14 11.08 19.22
N PRO A 47 -12.39 10.71 19.59
CA PRO A 47 -12.88 9.36 19.34
C PRO A 47 -12.73 8.99 17.87
N THR A 48 -12.06 7.87 17.60
CA THR A 48 -11.74 7.44 16.24
C THR A 48 -12.14 5.97 16.05
N ILE A 49 -12.79 5.67 14.92
CA ILE A 49 -13.06 4.31 14.47
C ILE A 49 -12.20 4.06 13.24
N VAL A 50 -11.40 2.99 13.26
CA VAL A 50 -10.57 2.55 12.13
C VAL A 50 -10.86 1.09 11.82
N GLY A 51 -10.77 0.71 10.54
CA GLY A 51 -11.05 -0.64 10.09
C GLY A 51 -10.65 -0.85 8.64
N SER A 52 -10.29 -2.08 8.30
CA SER A 52 -9.86 -2.45 6.95
C SER A 52 -10.67 -3.64 6.45
N SER A 53 -10.66 -3.80 5.13
CA SER A 53 -11.33 -4.89 4.43
C SER A 53 -10.47 -6.16 4.46
N ARG A 54 -11.12 -7.33 4.39
CA ARG A 54 -10.43 -8.64 4.42
C ARG A 54 -9.36 -8.78 3.32
N CYS A 55 -9.55 -8.13 2.17
CA CYS A 55 -8.56 -8.12 1.09
C CYS A 55 -8.61 -6.81 0.30
N GLU A 56 -7.87 -5.81 0.77
CA GLU A 56 -7.77 -4.48 0.14
C GLU A 56 -7.21 -4.53 -1.29
N ASN A 57 -6.27 -5.44 -1.57
CA ASN A 57 -5.64 -5.57 -2.89
C ASN A 57 -6.23 -6.68 -3.78
N CYS A 58 -7.28 -7.40 -3.35
CA CYS A 58 -7.89 -8.44 -4.21
C CYS A 58 -8.62 -7.85 -5.42
N TRP A 59 -8.99 -6.56 -5.37
CA TRP A 59 -9.58 -5.82 -6.50
C TRP A 59 -8.51 -5.12 -7.35
N ASP A 60 -7.46 -4.60 -6.71
CA ASP A 60 -6.54 -3.63 -7.32
C ASP A 60 -5.51 -4.28 -8.26
N THR A 61 -5.18 -5.56 -8.07
CA THR A 61 -4.36 -6.30 -9.03
C THR A 61 -5.03 -6.44 -10.40
N ASN A 62 -6.34 -6.24 -10.51
CA ASN A 62 -7.09 -6.46 -11.75
C ASN A 62 -7.06 -5.27 -12.74
N THR A 63 -6.75 -4.06 -12.28
CA THR A 63 -6.65 -2.89 -13.18
C THR A 63 -5.45 -2.01 -12.87
N ALA A 64 -5.08 -1.89 -11.58
CA ALA A 64 -3.80 -1.40 -11.02
C ALA A 64 -2.58 -1.48 -11.93
N TRP A 65 -2.32 -2.75 -12.26
CA TRP A 65 -1.03 -3.25 -12.68
C TRP A 65 -1.17 -4.19 -13.88
N GLY A 66 -2.30 -4.09 -14.60
CA GLY A 66 -2.58 -4.87 -15.81
C GLY A 66 -2.52 -6.40 -15.60
N CYS A 67 -2.86 -6.92 -14.42
CA CYS A 67 -2.82 -8.37 -14.19
C CYS A 67 -4.16 -8.98 -14.57
N PRO A 68 -4.25 -9.74 -15.68
CA PRO A 68 -5.34 -10.69 -15.80
C PRO A 68 -5.27 -11.66 -14.59
N HIS A 69 -6.43 -12.07 -14.11
CA HIS A 69 -6.72 -12.86 -12.90
C HIS A 69 -5.87 -14.12 -12.61
N ALA A 70 -4.86 -14.45 -13.41
CA ALA A 70 -3.94 -15.54 -13.19
C ALA A 70 -2.54 -15.00 -12.86
N VAL A 71 -2.23 -14.88 -11.56
CA VAL A 71 -0.82 -14.92 -11.13
C VAL A 71 -0.44 -16.39 -11.11
N SER A 72 0.39 -16.81 -12.07
CA SER A 72 0.96 -18.15 -12.06
C SER A 72 1.96 -18.29 -10.90
N ASP A 73 2.32 -19.52 -10.54
CA ASP A 73 3.39 -19.76 -9.56
C ASP A 73 4.73 -19.16 -10.03
N ALA A 74 4.98 -19.13 -11.34
CA ALA A 74 6.18 -18.49 -11.90
C ALA A 74 6.14 -16.95 -11.73
N ASP A 75 4.96 -16.34 -11.92
CA ASP A 75 4.78 -14.89 -11.74
C ASP A 75 4.80 -14.47 -10.27
N TYR A 76 4.37 -15.35 -9.36
CA TYR A 76 4.33 -15.09 -7.92
C TYR A 76 5.70 -14.64 -7.42
N ASP A 77 6.75 -15.36 -7.78
CA ASP A 77 8.11 -15.09 -7.31
C ASP A 77 8.62 -13.73 -7.78
N VAL A 78 8.41 -13.43 -9.07
CA VAL A 78 8.78 -12.14 -9.66
C VAL A 78 8.02 -11.00 -9.00
N ARG A 79 6.72 -11.16 -8.77
CA ARG A 79 5.87 -10.12 -8.18
C ARG A 79 6.17 -9.88 -6.71
N MET A 80 6.38 -10.95 -5.95
CA MET A 80 6.80 -10.83 -4.54
C MET A 80 8.16 -10.14 -4.44
N ALA A 81 9.10 -10.41 -5.36
CA ALA A 81 10.37 -9.69 -5.42
C ALA A 81 10.20 -8.21 -5.80
N LEU A 82 9.30 -7.88 -6.72
CA LEU A 82 9.00 -6.49 -7.08
C LEU A 82 8.38 -5.70 -5.93
N ILE A 83 7.48 -6.33 -5.15
CA ILE A 83 6.77 -5.66 -4.05
C ILE A 83 7.66 -5.53 -2.81
N PHE A 84 8.36 -6.61 -2.44
CA PHE A 84 9.05 -6.71 -1.15
C PHE A 84 10.58 -6.64 -1.24
N GLY A 85 11.14 -6.58 -2.45
CA GLY A 85 12.58 -6.51 -2.66
C GLY A 85 13.32 -7.67 -1.99
N THR A 86 14.38 -7.34 -1.24
CA THR A 86 15.21 -8.30 -0.52
C THR A 86 14.46 -9.04 0.60
N ALA A 87 13.33 -8.52 1.09
CA ALA A 87 12.51 -9.17 2.10
C ALA A 87 11.58 -10.26 1.51
N ALA A 88 11.47 -10.36 0.18
CA ALA A 88 10.56 -11.29 -0.47
C ALA A 88 10.70 -12.76 -0.01
N PRO A 89 11.90 -13.34 0.20
CA PRO A 89 12.02 -14.72 0.68
C PRO A 89 11.35 -14.94 2.05
N LEU A 90 11.51 -13.98 2.96
CA LEU A 90 10.89 -14.02 4.28
C LEU A 90 9.37 -13.92 4.16
N VAL A 91 8.87 -12.93 3.42
CA VAL A 91 7.43 -12.73 3.24
C VAL A 91 6.79 -13.95 2.57
N LYS A 92 7.42 -14.50 1.53
CA LYS A 92 6.94 -15.73 0.88
C LYS A 92 6.80 -16.88 1.86
N ALA A 93 7.76 -17.06 2.77
CA ALA A 93 7.68 -18.12 3.78
C ALA A 93 6.46 -17.95 4.71
N TRP A 94 6.15 -16.72 5.14
CA TRP A 94 4.97 -16.43 5.96
C TRP A 94 3.65 -16.73 5.23
N TYR A 95 3.57 -16.48 3.93
CA TYR A 95 2.35 -16.66 3.14
C TYR A 95 2.26 -18.01 2.41
N GLU A 96 3.28 -18.87 2.50
CA GLU A 96 3.30 -20.19 1.83
C GLU A 96 2.11 -21.09 2.23
N PRO A 97 1.68 -21.19 3.51
CA PRO A 97 0.50 -21.98 3.85
C PRO A 97 -0.76 -21.49 3.13
N TYR A 98 -0.91 -20.17 3.00
CA TYR A 98 -2.04 -19.57 2.30
C TYR A 98 -1.93 -19.76 0.78
N ARG A 99 -0.71 -19.69 0.22
CA ARG A 99 -0.46 -20.01 -1.19
C ARG A 99 -0.88 -21.43 -1.54
N ARG A 100 -0.57 -22.40 -0.69
CA ARG A 100 -0.97 -23.80 -0.90
C ARG A 100 -2.48 -24.01 -0.81
N ALA A 101 -3.16 -23.26 0.06
CA ALA A 101 -4.60 -23.39 0.29
C ALA A 101 -5.46 -22.63 -0.72
N ALA A 102 -5.04 -21.44 -1.13
CA ALA A 102 -5.85 -20.50 -1.93
C ALA A 102 -5.21 -20.13 -3.27
N GLY A 103 -3.95 -20.50 -3.52
CA GLY A 103 -3.22 -20.20 -4.76
C GLY A 103 -2.34 -18.94 -4.68
N ALA A 104 -1.41 -18.83 -5.64
CA ALA A 104 -0.45 -17.74 -5.79
C ALA A 104 -1.08 -16.34 -5.76
N TYR A 105 -2.15 -16.14 -6.53
CA TYR A 105 -2.86 -14.87 -6.59
C TYR A 105 -3.30 -14.38 -5.22
N PHE A 106 -4.04 -15.22 -4.48
CA PHE A 106 -4.61 -14.83 -3.20
C PHE A 106 -3.53 -14.65 -2.14
N ALA A 107 -2.46 -15.44 -2.16
CA ALA A 107 -1.31 -15.24 -1.27
C ALA A 107 -0.62 -13.90 -1.50
N MET A 108 -0.37 -13.55 -2.76
CA MET A 108 0.24 -12.27 -3.11
C MET A 108 -0.68 -11.10 -2.73
N ALA A 109 -1.95 -11.15 -3.11
CA ALA A 109 -2.92 -10.10 -2.81
C ALA A 109 -3.09 -9.90 -1.30
N ARG A 110 -3.06 -10.98 -0.52
CA ARG A 110 -3.12 -10.90 0.94
C ARG A 110 -1.85 -10.28 1.52
N ALA A 111 -0.67 -10.73 1.10
CA ALA A 111 0.60 -10.17 1.55
C ALA A 111 0.68 -8.67 1.28
N GLN A 112 0.27 -8.24 0.08
CA GLN A 112 0.23 -6.83 -0.29
C GLN A 112 -0.83 -6.06 0.52
N SER A 113 -2.00 -6.64 0.78
CA SER A 113 -3.04 -6.02 1.63
C SER A 113 -2.55 -5.80 3.05
N ASP A 114 -1.87 -6.78 3.61
CA ASP A 114 -1.32 -6.69 4.96
C ASP A 114 -0.21 -5.63 5.02
N PHE A 115 0.67 -5.58 4.03
CA PHE A 115 1.74 -4.60 3.93
C PHE A 115 1.25 -3.16 3.73
N SER A 116 0.37 -2.92 2.76
CA SER A 116 -0.01 -1.56 2.36
C SER A 116 -1.14 -0.97 3.20
N TYR A 117 -1.97 -1.80 3.86
CA TYR A 117 -3.19 -1.33 4.52
C TYR A 117 -3.34 -1.89 5.93
N ASN A 118 -3.44 -3.22 6.10
CA ASN A 118 -3.90 -3.78 7.37
C ASN A 118 -2.89 -3.56 8.49
N CYS A 119 -1.59 -3.82 8.27
CA CYS A 119 -0.57 -3.63 9.28
C CYS A 119 -0.34 -2.14 9.60
N PRO A 120 -0.20 -1.21 8.62
CA PRO A 120 -0.12 0.21 8.92
C PRO A 120 -1.33 0.75 9.69
N GLN A 121 -2.54 0.30 9.35
CA GLN A 121 -3.74 0.68 10.09
C GLN A 121 -3.71 0.14 11.51
N HIS A 122 -3.33 -1.13 11.71
CA HIS A 122 -3.21 -1.71 13.05
C HIS A 122 -2.16 -0.98 13.89
N SER A 123 -1.01 -0.65 13.32
CA SER A 123 0.02 0.17 13.98
C SER A 123 -0.50 1.55 14.37
N THR A 124 -1.31 2.17 13.51
CA THR A 124 -1.94 3.46 13.80
C THR A 124 -3.00 3.32 14.89
N ALA A 125 -3.85 2.30 14.82
CA ALA A 125 -4.87 2.01 15.84
C ALA A 125 -4.26 1.86 17.23
N ASN A 126 -3.14 1.13 17.33
CA ASN A 126 -2.42 0.97 18.60
C ASN A 126 -1.80 2.27 19.10
N ALA A 127 -1.38 3.18 18.21
CA ALA A 127 -0.83 4.47 18.59
C ALA A 127 -1.92 5.51 18.94
N LEU A 128 -3.17 5.26 18.58
CA LEU A 128 -4.34 6.08 18.93
C LEU A 128 -4.93 5.71 20.30
N ALA A 129 -4.63 4.51 20.81
CA ALA A 129 -5.09 4.00 22.10
C ALA A 129 -4.27 4.56 23.27
#